data_AF-A0A2N3C9V8-F1
#
_entry.id   AF-A0A2N3C9V8-F1
#
_cell.length_a   1.000
_cell.length_b   1.000
_cell.length_c   1.000
_cell.angle_alpha   90.00
_cell.angle_beta   90.00
_cell.angle_gamma   90.00
#
_symmetry.space_group_name_H-M   'P 1'
#
loop_
_entity.id
_entity.type
_entity.pdbx_description
1 polymer ?
#
loop_
_entity_poly.entity_id
_entity_poly.type
_entity_poly.pdbx_seq_one_letter_code
_entity_poly.pdbx_strand_id
1 'polypeptide(L)'
;MKIGLAVLAGLLILPGCAHERDKARTLDEVHVIYNWQDEPGTELARAYAGDVRRFLVPLGREGALAALRSAGYECIFGEAHEAYLEPAAQCTYSFASRACQMDWEVFLTSEPAMPGGIETLDTAFQRDCVGTGRDWPEPVLSAIDSQLAPPDLPSRP
;
A
#
# COMPACT_ATOMS: atom_id res chain seq x y z
N MET A 1 59.91 20.88 4.63
CA MET A 1 58.68 21.62 4.96
C MET A 1 57.51 20.87 4.36
N LYS A 2 56.53 20.52 5.19
CA LYS A 2 55.34 19.72 4.86
C LYS A 2 54.27 20.64 4.29
N ILE A 3 53.65 20.30 3.16
CA ILE A 3 52.32 20.79 2.79
C ILE A 3 51.52 19.55 2.40
N GLY A 4 50.65 19.12 3.31
CA GLY A 4 49.71 18.04 3.07
C GLY A 4 48.54 18.56 2.24
N LEU A 5 48.26 17.88 1.12
CA LEU A 5 47.01 18.03 0.40
C LEU A 5 46.02 17.04 1.04
N ALA A 6 45.13 17.56 1.88
CA ALA A 6 43.99 16.83 2.38
C ALA A 6 43.01 16.62 1.22
N VAL A 7 42.92 15.38 0.72
CA VAL A 7 41.87 14.97 -0.20
C VAL A 7 40.58 14.87 0.62
N LEU A 8 39.71 15.88 0.48
CA LEU A 8 38.31 15.78 0.88
C LEU A 8 37.66 14.67 0.05
N ALA A 9 37.52 13.48 0.64
CA ALA A 9 36.57 12.48 0.19
C ALA A 9 35.16 13.03 0.49
N GLY A 10 34.58 13.72 -0.49
CA GLY A 10 33.18 14.11 -0.48
C GLY A 10 32.31 12.87 -0.43
N LEU A 11 31.73 12.61 0.74
CA LEU A 11 30.60 11.70 0.90
C LEU A 11 29.43 12.27 0.08
N LEU A 12 29.27 11.79 -1.16
CA LEU A 12 28.04 11.98 -1.94
C LEU A 12 26.95 11.10 -1.30
N ILE A 13 26.36 11.60 -0.22
CA ILE A 13 25.06 11.12 0.25
C ILE A 13 24.05 11.67 -0.76
N LEU A 14 23.53 10.83 -1.66
CA LEU A 14 22.36 11.16 -2.47
C LEU A 14 21.13 11.12 -1.55
N PRO A 15 20.48 12.26 -1.19
CA PRO A 15 19.19 12.22 -0.51
C PRO A 15 18.12 12.15 -1.60
N GLY A 16 18.05 11.02 -2.31
CA GLY A 16 17.42 10.95 -3.62
C GLY A 16 16.01 10.36 -3.70
N CYS A 17 15.45 9.77 -2.64
CA CYS A 17 14.16 9.05 -2.76
C CYS A 17 13.09 9.42 -1.73
N ALA A 18 13.39 10.29 -0.75
CA ALA A 18 12.41 10.67 0.27
C ALA A 18 11.55 11.88 -0.15
N HIS A 19 12.09 12.79 -0.98
CA HIS A 19 11.47 14.08 -1.28
C HIS A 19 10.37 14.04 -2.35
N GLU A 20 10.19 12.92 -3.03
CA GLU A 20 9.15 12.78 -4.05
C GLU A 20 7.85 12.20 -3.50
N ARG A 21 7.90 11.43 -2.41
CA ARG A 21 6.73 10.74 -1.83
C ARG A 21 5.60 11.70 -1.44
N ASP A 22 5.92 12.87 -0.89
CA ASP A 22 4.92 13.89 -0.52
C ASP A 22 4.23 14.55 -1.72
N LYS A 23 4.74 14.30 -2.94
CA LYS A 23 4.26 14.94 -4.17
C LYS A 23 3.17 14.16 -4.90
N ALA A 24 2.81 12.95 -4.46
CA ALA A 24 1.67 12.24 -5.06
C ALA A 24 0.46 13.18 -5.10
N ARG A 25 -0.20 13.24 -6.25
CA ARG A 25 -1.35 14.12 -6.53
C ARG A 25 -2.63 13.31 -6.79
N THR A 26 -2.49 12.04 -7.15
CA THR A 26 -3.58 11.12 -7.45
C THR A 26 -3.30 9.74 -6.84
N LEU A 27 -4.34 8.90 -6.75
CA LEU A 27 -4.17 7.50 -6.36
C LEU A 27 -3.29 6.72 -7.35
N ASP A 28 -3.35 7.04 -8.65
CA ASP A 28 -2.46 6.41 -9.66
C ASP A 28 -0.98 6.60 -9.32
N GLU A 29 -0.63 7.81 -8.88
CA GLU A 29 0.75 8.15 -8.53
C GLU A 29 1.20 7.43 -7.25
N VAL A 30 0.29 7.22 -6.29
CA VAL A 30 0.59 6.48 -5.05
C VAL A 30 1.12 5.08 -5.36
N HIS A 31 0.55 4.39 -6.34
CA HIS A 31 0.97 3.02 -6.68
C HIS A 31 2.36 2.91 -7.31
N VAL A 32 2.95 4.02 -7.77
CA VAL A 32 4.25 4.02 -8.44
C VAL A 32 5.33 4.82 -7.71
N ILE A 33 4.96 5.72 -6.79
CA ILE A 33 5.91 6.64 -6.14
C ILE A 33 6.63 6.04 -4.94
N TYR A 34 6.05 5.04 -4.29
CA TYR A 34 6.69 4.31 -3.20
C TYR A 34 7.39 3.07 -3.74
N ASN A 35 8.50 2.67 -3.11
CA ASN A 35 9.03 1.32 -3.31
C ASN A 35 8.24 0.34 -2.43
N TRP A 36 7.03 0.01 -2.90
CA TRP A 36 6.11 -0.89 -2.21
C TRP A 36 6.70 -2.28 -1.92
N GLN A 37 7.70 -2.70 -2.70
CA GLN A 37 8.30 -4.02 -2.56
C GLN A 37 9.29 -4.11 -1.39
N ASP A 38 10.10 -3.07 -1.16
CA ASP A 38 11.25 -3.18 -0.24
C ASP A 38 11.18 -2.24 0.96
N GLU A 39 10.27 -1.26 0.98
CA GLU A 39 10.12 -0.36 2.13
C GLU A 39 9.39 -1.01 3.31
N PRO A 40 9.56 -0.48 4.54
CA PRO A 40 8.85 -0.98 5.71
C PRO A 40 7.33 -0.89 5.55
N GLY A 41 6.63 -2.02 5.64
CA GLY A 41 5.19 -2.06 5.39
C GLY A 41 4.35 -1.21 6.36
N THR A 42 4.82 -1.00 7.61
CA THR A 42 4.13 -0.12 8.57
C THR A 42 4.19 1.35 8.16
N GLU A 43 5.29 1.78 7.54
CA GLU A 43 5.43 3.14 7.00
C GLU A 43 4.60 3.29 5.72
N LEU A 44 4.65 2.29 4.82
CA LEU A 44 3.85 2.24 3.61
C LEU A 44 2.35 2.28 3.89
N ALA A 45 1.85 1.48 4.83
CA ALA A 45 0.44 1.47 5.22
C ALA A 45 0.00 2.82 5.81
N ARG A 46 0.85 3.46 6.61
CA ARG A 46 0.57 4.81 7.14
C ARG A 46 0.55 5.87 6.05
N ALA A 47 1.52 5.84 5.14
CA ALA A 47 1.61 6.77 4.02
C ALA A 47 0.39 6.63 3.09
N TYR A 48 0.04 5.39 2.75
CA TYR A 48 -1.15 5.05 1.98
C TYR A 48 -2.43 5.62 2.61
N ALA A 49 -2.65 5.37 3.91
CA ALA A 49 -3.81 5.88 4.63
C ALA A 49 -3.89 7.42 4.59
N GLY A 50 -2.74 8.09 4.72
CA GLY A 50 -2.63 9.55 4.63
C GLY A 50 -3.01 10.08 3.24
N ASP A 51 -2.47 9.46 2.20
CA ASP A 51 -2.73 9.84 0.81
C ASP A 51 -4.17 9.59 0.38
N VAL A 52 -4.71 8.41 0.69
CA VAL A 52 -6.10 8.07 0.41
C VAL A 52 -7.05 9.07 1.06
N ARG A 53 -6.85 9.40 2.36
CA ARG A 53 -7.68 10.40 3.04
C ARG A 53 -7.53 11.78 2.41
N ARG A 54 -6.30 12.20 2.09
CA ARG A 54 -6.01 13.50 1.46
C ARG A 54 -6.72 13.66 0.12
N PHE A 55 -6.80 12.60 -0.69
CA PHE A 55 -7.41 12.67 -2.01
C PHE A 55 -8.90 12.41 -2.02
N LEU A 56 -9.39 11.46 -1.22
CA LEU A 56 -10.77 10.97 -1.35
C LEU A 56 -11.77 11.74 -0.48
N VAL A 57 -11.40 12.17 0.73
CA VAL A 57 -12.32 12.89 1.62
C VAL A 57 -12.87 14.17 0.98
N PRO A 58 -12.06 15.03 0.33
CA PRO A 58 -12.57 16.26 -0.28
C PRO A 58 -13.53 16.04 -1.46
N LEU A 59 -13.51 14.86 -2.09
CA LEU A 59 -14.35 14.55 -3.25
C LEU A 59 -15.77 14.13 -2.84
N GLY A 60 -15.99 13.80 -1.57
CA GLY A 60 -17.20 13.10 -1.14
C GLY A 60 -17.27 11.68 -1.71
N ARG A 61 -18.33 10.95 -1.38
CA ARG A 61 -18.43 9.52 -1.62
C ARG A 61 -18.47 9.15 -3.12
N GLU A 62 -19.33 9.81 -3.90
CA GLU A 62 -19.45 9.53 -5.33
C GLU A 62 -18.14 9.84 -6.06
N GLY A 63 -17.54 10.99 -5.77
CA GLY A 63 -16.25 11.40 -6.33
C GLY A 63 -15.11 10.46 -5.90
N ALA A 64 -15.11 9.99 -4.66
CA ALA A 64 -14.14 9.02 -4.18
C ALA A 64 -14.24 7.67 -4.90
N LEU A 65 -15.46 7.14 -5.09
CA LEU A 65 -15.69 5.92 -5.85
C LEU A 65 -15.29 6.06 -7.32
N ALA A 66 -15.56 7.20 -7.93
CA ALA A 66 -15.12 7.49 -9.29
C ALA A 66 -13.60 7.55 -9.40
N ALA A 67 -12.92 8.22 -8.45
CA ALA A 67 -11.47 8.30 -8.40
C ALA A 67 -10.82 6.92 -8.22
N LEU A 68 -11.33 6.09 -7.30
CA LEU A 68 -10.86 4.73 -7.07
C LEU A 68 -10.98 3.87 -8.34
N ARG A 69 -12.14 3.88 -9.00
CA ARG A 69 -12.33 3.15 -10.25
C ARG A 69 -11.43 3.66 -11.37
N SER A 70 -11.22 4.98 -11.46
CA SER A 70 -10.31 5.56 -12.45
C SER A 70 -8.86 5.12 -12.23
N ALA A 71 -8.49 4.87 -10.97
CA ALA A 71 -7.19 4.35 -10.57
C ALA A 71 -7.07 2.82 -10.67
N GLY A 72 -8.07 2.16 -11.24
CA GLY A 72 -8.05 0.72 -11.48
C GLY A 72 -8.49 -0.14 -10.29
N TYR A 73 -9.04 0.44 -9.23
CA TYR A 73 -9.62 -0.36 -8.14
C TYR A 73 -10.91 -1.04 -8.61
N GLU A 74 -11.05 -2.30 -8.25
CA GLU A 74 -12.30 -3.03 -8.34
C GLU A 74 -13.08 -2.86 -7.05
N CYS A 75 -14.31 -2.34 -7.13
CA CYS A 75 -15.14 -2.08 -5.95
C CYS A 75 -16.29 -3.07 -5.86
N ILE A 76 -16.36 -3.78 -4.73
CA ILE A 76 -17.50 -4.60 -4.32
C ILE A 76 -18.35 -3.78 -3.35
N PHE A 77 -19.67 -3.83 -3.57
CA PHE A 77 -20.65 -3.15 -2.74
C PHE A 77 -21.32 -4.18 -1.84
N GLY A 78 -21.31 -3.91 -0.54
CA GLY A 78 -22.02 -4.71 0.44
C GLY A 78 -23.53 -4.53 0.35
N GLU A 79 -24.24 -5.03 1.36
CA GLU A 79 -25.66 -4.75 1.51
C GLU A 79 -25.88 -3.36 2.13
N ALA A 80 -27.02 -2.74 1.83
CA ALA A 80 -27.44 -1.53 2.53
C ALA A 80 -27.71 -1.88 4.01
N HIS A 81 -27.29 -1.01 4.93
CA HIS A 81 -27.43 -1.23 6.36
C HIS A 81 -28.07 0.00 7.01
N GLU A 82 -28.77 -0.18 8.13
CA GLU A 82 -29.46 0.91 8.84
C GLU A 82 -28.50 2.02 9.28
N ALA A 83 -27.22 1.67 9.49
CA ALA A 83 -26.16 2.57 9.92
C ALA A 83 -25.57 3.44 8.80
N TYR A 84 -25.85 3.16 7.52
CA TYR A 84 -25.34 3.95 6.39
C TYR A 84 -26.33 3.93 5.22
N LEU A 85 -26.68 5.11 4.72
CA LEU A 85 -27.71 5.28 3.68
C LEU A 85 -27.37 4.58 2.36
N GLU A 86 -26.08 4.52 2.01
CA GLU A 86 -25.59 3.83 0.83
C GLU A 86 -24.78 2.59 1.21
N PRO A 87 -24.82 1.49 0.42
CA PRO A 87 -24.09 0.27 0.74
C PRO A 87 -22.61 0.53 0.95
N ALA A 88 -22.00 -0.11 1.95
CA ALA A 88 -20.55 -0.03 2.14
C ALA A 88 -19.82 -0.47 0.86
N ALA A 89 -18.70 0.17 0.56
CA ALA A 89 -17.87 -0.20 -0.60
C ALA A 89 -16.50 -0.65 -0.10
N GLN A 90 -16.07 -1.83 -0.57
CA GLN A 90 -14.70 -2.31 -0.45
C GLN A 90 -14.08 -2.30 -1.83
N CYS A 91 -13.07 -1.46 -2.01
CA CYS A 91 -12.35 -1.29 -3.26
C CYS A 91 -10.95 -1.86 -3.12
N THR A 92 -10.55 -2.74 -4.03
CA THR A 92 -9.24 -3.39 -4.02
C THR A 92 -8.51 -3.12 -5.33
N TYR A 93 -7.25 -2.75 -5.22
CA TYR A 93 -6.30 -2.73 -6.32
C TYR A 93 -5.21 -3.76 -5.99
N SER A 94 -4.97 -4.70 -6.91
CA SER A 94 -4.01 -5.79 -6.71
C SER A 94 -2.97 -5.76 -7.81
N PHE A 95 -1.70 -5.87 -7.44
CA PHE A 95 -0.60 -5.98 -8.38
C PHE A 95 0.37 -7.08 -7.95
N ALA A 96 0.72 -7.97 -8.87
CA ALA A 96 1.65 -9.05 -8.63
C ALA A 96 2.91 -8.88 -9.49
N SER A 97 4.08 -8.97 -8.85
CA SER A 97 5.36 -9.18 -9.51
C SER A 97 5.74 -10.66 -9.42
N ARG A 98 6.89 -11.05 -9.99
CA ARG A 98 7.44 -12.40 -9.81
C ARG A 98 7.76 -12.73 -8.35
N ALA A 99 8.00 -11.70 -7.53
CA ALA A 99 8.52 -11.85 -6.19
C ALA A 99 7.48 -11.57 -5.11
N CYS A 100 6.45 -10.78 -5.38
CA CYS A 100 5.45 -10.38 -4.38
C CYS A 100 4.09 -10.14 -5.00
N GLN A 101 3.04 -10.47 -4.27
CA GLN A 101 1.68 -9.96 -4.44
C GLN A 101 1.50 -8.76 -3.51
N MET A 102 0.89 -7.69 -4.02
CA MET A 102 0.57 -6.48 -3.27
C MET A 102 -0.90 -6.16 -3.46
N ASP A 103 -1.58 -5.87 -2.35
CA ASP A 103 -3.00 -5.57 -2.30
C ASP A 103 -3.21 -4.25 -1.55
N TRP A 104 -3.87 -3.30 -2.20
CA TRP A 104 -4.29 -2.03 -1.63
C TRP A 104 -5.80 -2.03 -1.53
N GLU A 105 -6.31 -1.81 -0.32
CA GLU A 105 -7.74 -1.80 -0.05
C GLU A 105 -8.18 -0.45 0.49
N VAL A 106 -9.37 -0.03 0.07
CA VAL A 106 -10.10 1.10 0.65
C VAL A 106 -11.50 0.62 1.01
N PHE A 107 -11.86 0.77 2.28
CA PHE A 107 -13.21 0.55 2.76
C PHE A 107 -13.86 1.89 3.05
N LEU A 108 -15.07 2.12 2.52
CA LEU A 108 -15.78 3.37 2.74
C LEU A 108 -17.29 3.21 2.95
N THR A 109 -17.82 3.93 3.93
CA THR A 109 -19.26 3.99 4.26
C THR A 109 -19.80 5.41 4.05
N SER A 110 -21.09 5.52 3.74
CA SER A 110 -21.74 6.83 3.60
C SER A 110 -22.11 7.42 4.96
N GLU A 111 -21.98 8.74 5.10
CA GLU A 111 -22.43 9.44 6.30
C GLU A 111 -23.97 9.56 6.37
N PRO A 112 -24.63 9.05 7.44
CA PRO A 112 -26.09 9.10 7.54
C PRO A 112 -26.66 10.52 7.60
N ALA A 113 -25.92 11.44 8.22
CA ALA A 113 -26.34 12.82 8.42
C ALA A 113 -26.07 13.72 7.20
N MET A 114 -25.25 13.27 6.25
CA MET A 114 -24.83 14.06 5.09
C MET A 114 -24.90 13.21 3.82
N PRO A 115 -25.94 13.38 2.97
CA PRO A 115 -26.01 12.72 1.67
C PRO A 115 -24.74 12.99 0.85
N GLY A 116 -24.09 11.94 0.35
CA GLY A 116 -22.82 12.01 -0.37
C GLY A 116 -21.58 12.19 0.51
N GLY A 117 -21.71 12.27 1.83
CA GLY A 117 -20.61 12.29 2.79
C GLY A 117 -19.99 10.91 3.00
N ILE A 118 -18.74 10.89 3.49
CA ILE A 118 -18.02 9.67 3.87
C ILE A 118 -17.90 9.65 5.39
N GLU A 119 -18.49 8.65 6.04
CA GLU A 119 -18.35 8.46 7.50
C GLU A 119 -17.05 7.73 7.82
N THR A 120 -16.87 6.55 7.22
CA THR A 120 -15.66 5.74 7.39
C THR A 120 -14.87 5.73 6.10
N LEU A 121 -13.55 5.87 6.22
CA LEU A 121 -12.58 5.72 5.13
C LEU A 121 -11.35 5.02 5.69
N ASP A 122 -11.37 3.70 5.64
CA ASP A 122 -10.30 2.85 6.13
C ASP A 122 -9.51 2.25 4.98
N THR A 123 -8.26 1.90 5.28
CA THR A 123 -7.32 1.42 4.28
C THR A 123 -6.54 0.24 4.82
N ALA A 124 -6.27 -0.74 3.96
CA ALA A 124 -5.30 -1.77 4.21
C ALA A 124 -4.29 -1.81 3.06
N PHE A 125 -3.03 -2.09 3.40
CA PHE A 125 -2.01 -2.45 2.43
C PHE A 125 -1.41 -3.77 2.89
N GLN A 126 -1.44 -4.76 2.01
CA GLN A 126 -0.84 -6.06 2.24
C GLN A 126 0.21 -6.33 1.16
N ARG A 127 1.30 -6.95 1.59
CA ARG A 127 2.37 -7.45 0.74
C ARG A 127 2.71 -8.86 1.16
N ASP A 128 2.59 -9.79 0.23
CA ASP A 128 2.95 -11.19 0.40
C ASP A 128 4.07 -11.51 -0.61
N CYS A 129 5.29 -11.69 -0.10
CA CYS A 129 6.48 -11.92 -0.90
C CYS A 129 6.95 -13.36 -0.76
N VAL A 130 7.60 -13.86 -1.81
CA VAL A 130 8.34 -15.13 -1.72
C VAL A 130 9.58 -14.91 -0.84
N GLY A 131 9.71 -15.74 0.19
CA GLY A 131 10.77 -15.75 1.18
C GLY A 131 10.47 -14.89 2.40
N THR A 132 10.79 -15.44 3.58
CA THR A 132 10.47 -14.87 4.91
C THR A 132 11.06 -13.48 5.21
N GLY A 133 12.00 -12.96 4.43
CA GLY A 133 12.69 -11.70 4.75
C GLY A 133 11.90 -10.41 4.44
N ARG A 134 10.75 -10.50 3.75
CA ARG A 134 10.05 -9.32 3.19
C ARG A 134 8.55 -9.27 3.49
N ASP A 135 8.00 -10.28 4.15
CA ASP A 135 6.59 -10.34 4.55
C ASP A 135 6.29 -9.37 5.70
N TRP A 136 5.05 -8.86 5.74
CA TRP A 136 4.57 -7.88 6.71
C TRP A 136 3.49 -8.48 7.63
N PRO A 137 3.33 -8.05 8.91
CA PRO A 137 4.15 -7.10 9.69
C PRO A 137 5.44 -7.70 10.26
N GLU A 138 5.61 -9.01 10.15
CA GLU A 138 6.81 -9.75 10.50
C GLU A 138 7.08 -10.76 9.36
N PRO A 139 8.29 -11.34 9.28
CA PRO A 139 8.54 -12.59 8.58
C PRO A 139 7.49 -13.65 8.92
N VAL A 140 6.43 -13.76 8.12
CA VAL A 140 5.44 -14.82 8.23
C VAL A 140 5.77 -15.82 7.14
N LEU A 141 5.86 -17.11 7.48
CA LEU A 141 5.92 -18.15 6.46
C LEU A 141 4.67 -18.04 5.58
N SER A 142 4.82 -17.54 4.36
CA SER A 142 3.70 -17.46 3.42
C SER A 142 3.26 -18.87 3.02
N ALA A 143 1.97 -19.03 2.69
CA ALA A 143 1.48 -20.30 2.17
C ALA A 143 2.22 -20.71 0.88
N ILE A 144 2.72 -19.72 0.12
CA ILE A 144 3.55 -19.93 -1.07
C ILE A 144 4.90 -20.55 -0.67
N ASP A 145 5.57 -20.04 0.36
CA ASP A 145 6.85 -20.57 0.84
C ASP A 145 6.72 -22.04 1.28
N SER A 146 5.61 -22.40 1.94
CA SER A 146 5.33 -23.79 2.33
C SER A 146 5.15 -24.77 1.16
N GLN A 147 4.79 -24.27 -0.02
CA GLN A 147 4.57 -25.07 -1.22
C GLN A 147 5.79 -25.08 -2.16
N LEU A 148 6.78 -24.21 -1.93
CA LEU A 148 8.01 -24.12 -2.72
C LEU A 148 9.15 -24.99 -2.18
N ALA A 149 9.16 -25.33 -0.90
CA ALA A 149 10.15 -26.25 -0.35
C ALA A 149 9.87 -27.67 -0.86
N PRO A 150 10.82 -28.32 -1.56
CA PRO A 150 10.71 -29.75 -1.84
C PRO A 150 10.55 -30.49 -0.51
N PRO A 151 9.64 -31.47 -0.40
CA PRO A 151 9.52 -32.26 0.83
C PRO A 151 10.87 -32.85 1.17
N ASP A 152 11.26 -32.76 2.45
CA ASP A 152 12.49 -33.37 2.94
C ASP A 152 12.56 -34.82 2.49
N LEU A 153 13.63 -35.18 1.78
CA LEU A 153 13.87 -36.56 1.38
C LEU A 153 13.90 -37.41 2.66
N PRO A 154 13.20 -38.56 2.71
CA PRO A 154 13.22 -39.42 3.88
C PRO A 154 14.67 -39.74 4.24
N SER A 155 15.00 -39.58 5.53
CA SER A 155 16.33 -39.89 6.03
C SER A 155 16.69 -41.32 5.61
N ARG A 156 17.75 -41.43 4.81
CA ARG A 156 18.23 -42.73 4.36
C ARG A 156 18.71 -43.50 5.60
N PRO A 157 18.25 -44.75 5.81
CA PRO A 157 18.66 -45.56 6.96
C PRO A 157 20.16 -45.85 6.94
#